data_AF-A0A0P8YZS1-F1
#
_entry.id   AF-A0A0P8YZS1-F1
#
_cell.length_a   1.000
_cell.length_b   1.000
_cell.length_c   1.000
_cell.angle_alpha   90.00
_cell.angle_beta   90.00
_cell.angle_gamma   90.00
#
_symmetry.space_group_name_H-M   'P 1'
#
loop_
_entity.id
_entity.type
_entity.pdbx_description
1 polymer ?
#
loop_
_entity_poly.entity_id
_entity_poly.type
_entity_poly.pdbx_seq_one_letter_code
_entity_poly.pdbx_strand_id
1 'polypeptide(L)'
;MIKLRVKELLKEKGISQKELAERLNMTETGLSISINENGNPPLKRLEEIANALNVDFLELFIKNQNENIPIYKKEDGKDIIVGFLKKD
;
A
#
# COMPACT_ATOMS: atom_id res chain seq x y z
N MET A 1 0.05 -4.79 11.37
CA MET A 1 1.29 -4.30 10.73
C MET A 1 0.93 -3.65 9.41
N ILE A 2 1.67 -2.63 8.98
CA ILE A 2 1.49 -2.00 7.68
C ILE A 2 2.08 -2.95 6.63
N LYS A 3 1.25 -3.43 5.69
CA LYS A 3 1.70 -4.32 4.61
C LYS A 3 1.91 -3.51 3.33
N LEU A 4 3.12 -3.61 2.77
CA LEU A 4 3.45 -3.02 1.48
C LEU A 4 2.90 -3.86 0.34
N ARG A 5 2.40 -3.21 -0.71
CA ARG A 5 1.88 -3.84 -1.93
C ARG A 5 2.74 -3.62 -3.17
N VAL A 6 4.03 -3.33 -2.97
CA VAL A 6 5.00 -3.07 -4.06
C VAL A 6 5.01 -4.20 -5.11
N LYS A 7 4.91 -5.46 -4.69
CA LYS A 7 4.88 -6.61 -5.61
C LYS A 7 3.63 -6.64 -6.49
N GLU A 8 2.50 -6.14 -6.02
CA GLU A 8 1.26 -6.05 -6.79
C GLU A 8 1.38 -4.92 -7.83
N LEU A 9 1.87 -3.75 -7.40
CA LEU A 9 2.10 -2.60 -8.29
C LEU A 9 3.08 -2.94 -9.42
N LEU A 10 4.12 -3.73 -9.14
CA LEU A 10 5.05 -4.23 -10.16
C LEU A 10 4.32 -5.08 -11.23
N LYS A 11 3.44 -5.99 -10.81
CA LYS A 11 2.64 -6.81 -11.73
C LYS A 11 1.65 -5.98 -12.55
N GLU A 12 0.94 -5.05 -11.91
CA GLU A 12 -0.01 -4.15 -12.57
C GLU A 12 0.66 -3.30 -13.65
N LYS A 13 1.93 -2.91 -13.44
CA LYS A 13 2.72 -2.10 -14.39
C LYS A 13 3.56 -2.92 -15.36
N GLY A 14 3.61 -4.25 -15.22
CA GLY A 14 4.48 -5.11 -16.04
C GLY A 14 5.98 -4.86 -15.84
N ILE A 15 6.38 -4.35 -14.67
CA ILE A 15 7.78 -4.05 -14.33
C ILE A 15 8.34 -5.20 -13.49
N SER A 16 9.55 -5.64 -13.78
CA SER A 16 10.21 -6.67 -12.96
C SER A 16 10.81 -6.09 -11.68
N GLN A 17 10.95 -6.93 -10.64
CA GLN A 17 11.62 -6.51 -9.41
C GLN A 17 13.08 -6.12 -9.65
N LYS A 18 13.76 -6.83 -10.55
CA LYS A 18 15.12 -6.50 -10.99
C LYS A 18 15.19 -5.11 -11.60
N GLU A 19 14.28 -4.78 -12.51
CA GLU A 19 14.23 -3.46 -13.15
C GLU A 19 13.97 -2.33 -12.13
N LEU A 20 13.08 -2.55 -11.15
CA LEU A 20 12.90 -1.57 -10.07
C LEU A 20 14.18 -1.41 -9.24
N ALA A 21 14.88 -2.50 -8.94
CA ALA A 21 16.15 -2.44 -8.21
C ALA A 21 17.21 -1.64 -8.99
N GLU A 22 17.30 -1.84 -10.31
CA GLU A 22 18.18 -1.08 -11.21
C GLU A 22 17.84 0.42 -11.20
N ARG A 23 16.55 0.79 -11.30
CA ARG A 23 16.10 2.20 -11.21
C ARG A 23 16.46 2.85 -9.87
N LEU A 24 16.51 2.07 -8.79
CA LEU A 24 16.83 2.53 -7.44
C LEU A 24 18.33 2.41 -7.09
N ASN A 25 19.16 1.98 -8.04
CA ASN A 25 20.57 1.67 -7.83
C ASN A 25 20.80 0.72 -6.63
N MET A 26 20.01 -0.36 -6.59
CA MET A 26 20.02 -1.40 -5.57
C MET A 26 20.23 -2.79 -6.18
N THR A 27 20.65 -3.75 -5.36
CA THR A 27 20.59 -5.15 -5.76
C THR A 27 19.15 -5.67 -5.67
N GLU A 28 18.78 -6.61 -6.55
CA GLU A 28 17.46 -7.26 -6.52
C GLU A 28 17.18 -7.90 -5.15
N THR A 29 18.19 -8.56 -4.55
CA THR A 29 18.12 -9.13 -3.21
C THR A 29 17.90 -8.08 -2.14
N GLY A 30 18.62 -6.95 -2.21
CA GLY A 30 18.48 -5.85 -1.25
C GLY A 30 17.09 -5.22 -1.32
N LEU A 31 16.56 -5.02 -2.53
CA LEU A 31 15.19 -4.58 -2.73
C LEU A 31 14.20 -5.62 -2.16
N SER A 32 14.41 -6.91 -2.42
CA SER A 32 13.56 -8.01 -1.93
C SER A 32 13.43 -8.01 -0.40
N ILE A 33 14.56 -7.85 0.30
CA ILE A 33 14.60 -7.75 1.76
C ILE A 33 13.86 -6.50 2.22
N SER A 34 14.06 -5.37 1.52
CA SER A 34 13.42 -4.10 1.86
C SER A 34 11.89 -4.17 1.78
N ILE A 35 11.32 -4.84 0.78
CA ILE A 35 9.87 -4.82 0.50
C ILE A 35 9.12 -6.11 0.90
N ASN A 36 9.78 -7.04 1.62
CA ASN A 36 9.12 -8.26 2.07
C ASN A 36 8.18 -8.01 3.27
N GLU A 37 7.50 -9.06 3.75
CA GLU A 37 6.51 -8.94 4.84
C GLU A 37 7.10 -8.47 6.18
N ASN A 38 8.40 -8.66 6.39
CA ASN A 38 9.13 -8.22 7.58
C ASN A 38 10.02 -6.98 7.30
N GLY A 39 9.94 -6.44 6.09
CA GLY A 39 10.74 -5.31 5.66
C GLY A 39 10.22 -4.04 6.31
N ASN A 40 11.15 -3.19 6.77
CA ASN A 40 10.83 -1.86 7.29
C ASN A 40 11.72 -0.81 6.59
N PRO A 41 11.45 -0.51 5.30
CA PRO A 41 12.22 0.51 4.61
C PRO A 41 12.06 1.87 5.30
N PRO A 42 13.13 2.69 5.34
CA PRO A 42 12.99 4.07 5.78
C PRO A 42 12.08 4.87 4.84
N LEU A 43 11.49 5.95 5.33
CA LEU A 43 10.56 6.81 4.57
C LEU A 43 11.13 7.22 3.20
N LYS A 44 12.40 7.63 3.16
CA LYS A 44 13.10 7.99 1.92
C LYS A 44 13.08 6.86 0.87
N ARG A 45 13.24 5.60 1.28
CA ARG A 45 13.18 4.45 0.36
C ARG A 45 11.77 4.25 -0.19
N LEU A 46 10.76 4.46 0.63
CA LEU A 46 9.36 4.39 0.20
C LEU A 46 9.07 5.49 -0.84
N GLU A 47 9.51 6.73 -0.62
CA GLU A 47 9.39 7.82 -1.60
C GLU A 47 10.09 7.49 -2.92
N GLU A 48 11.33 6.99 -2.87
CA GLU A 48 12.07 6.57 -4.06
C GLU A 48 11.33 5.45 -4.83
N ILE A 49 10.74 4.47 -4.13
CA ILE A 49 9.93 3.41 -4.74
C ILE A 49 8.67 3.97 -5.40
N ALA A 50 7.91 4.84 -4.72
CA ALA A 50 6.70 5.46 -5.27
C ALA A 50 7.01 6.25 -6.55
N ASN A 51 8.09 7.04 -6.53
CA ASN A 51 8.55 7.81 -7.69
C ASN A 51 8.99 6.88 -8.83
N ALA A 52 9.77 5.83 -8.56
CA ALA A 52 10.24 4.90 -9.58
C ALA A 52 9.11 4.10 -10.24
N LEU A 53 8.00 3.89 -9.51
CA LEU A 53 6.78 3.26 -10.01
C LEU A 53 5.78 4.26 -10.59
N ASN A 54 5.97 5.58 -10.40
CA ASN A 54 5.03 6.63 -10.76
C ASN A 54 3.61 6.34 -10.20
N VAL A 55 3.49 6.29 -8.88
CA VAL A 55 2.25 6.10 -8.11
C VAL A 55 2.21 7.07 -6.94
N ASP A 56 1.02 7.29 -6.36
CA ASP A 56 0.94 8.02 -5.10
C ASP A 56 1.62 7.24 -3.97
N PHE A 57 2.24 7.96 -3.02
CA PHE A 57 2.94 7.36 -1.87
C PHE A 57 2.03 6.42 -1.07
N LEU A 58 0.76 6.75 -0.90
CA LEU A 58 -0.21 5.94 -0.16
C LEU A 58 -0.57 4.64 -0.90
N GLU A 59 -0.38 4.57 -2.21
CA GLU A 59 -0.63 3.35 -2.99
C GLU A 59 0.38 2.24 -2.70
N LEU A 60 1.54 2.56 -2.10
CA LEU A 60 2.51 1.55 -1.67
C LEU A 60 1.96 0.63 -0.58
N PHE A 61 0.87 1.01 0.08
CA PHE A 61 0.31 0.30 1.21
C PHE A 61 -0.99 -0.39 0.83
N ILE A 62 -1.22 -1.57 1.41
CA ILE A 62 -2.55 -2.16 1.40
C ILE A 62 -3.44 -1.24 2.24
N LYS A 63 -4.48 -0.67 1.62
CA LYS A 63 -5.56 -0.06 2.39
C LYS A 63 -6.08 -1.14 3.34
N ASN A 64 -5.99 -0.90 4.65
CA ASN A 64 -6.64 -1.77 5.62
C ASN A 64 -8.13 -1.77 5.30
N GLN A 65 -8.51 -2.80 4.58
CA GLN A 65 -9.86 -3.20 4.29
C GLN A 65 -10.47 -3.73 5.59
N ASN A 66 -10.64 -2.88 6.58
CA ASN A 66 -11.89 -2.95 7.30
C ASN A 66 -12.93 -2.42 6.29
N GLU A 67 -13.31 -3.26 5.31
CA GLU A 67 -14.36 -3.00 4.29
C GLU A 67 -15.76 -2.93 4.93
N ASN A 68 -15.78 -2.57 6.20
CA ASN A 68 -16.93 -2.43 7.02
C ASN A 68 -17.70 -1.23 6.51
N ILE A 69 -18.81 -1.47 5.81
CA ILE A 69 -19.65 -0.38 5.31
C ILE A 69 -20.32 0.26 6.54
N PRO A 70 -20.08 1.55 6.83
CA PRO A 70 -20.70 2.19 7.98
C PRO A 70 -22.23 2.25 7.78
N ILE A 71 -22.96 1.88 8.83
CA ILE A 71 -24.41 2.02 8.91
C ILE A 71 -24.70 3.33 9.64
N TYR A 72 -25.49 4.20 9.02
CA TYR A 72 -25.86 5.49 9.58
C TYR A 72 -27.30 5.50 10.06
N LYS A 73 -27.52 6.21 11.17
CA LYS A 73 -28.84 6.66 11.61
C LYS A 73 -28.87 8.18 11.60
N LYS A 74 -29.97 8.76 11.13
CA LYS A 74 -30.19 10.19 11.19
C LYS A 74 -30.76 10.59 12.55
N GLU A 75 -30.07 11.47 13.26
CA GLU A 75 -30.55 12.09 14.51
C GLU A 75 -30.29 13.60 14.45
N ASP A 76 -31.32 14.41 14.70
CA ASP A 76 -31.25 15.88 14.64
C ASP A 76 -30.61 16.44 13.35
N GLY A 77 -30.92 15.80 12.21
CA GLY A 77 -30.39 16.18 10.91
C GLY A 77 -28.92 15.81 10.67
N LYS A 78 -28.27 15.13 11.62
CA LYS A 78 -26.90 14.64 11.51
C LYS A 78 -26.88 13.13 11.26
N ASP A 79 -25.88 12.69 10.50
CA ASP A 79 -25.63 11.27 10.29
C ASP A 79 -24.71 10.75 11.41
N ILE A 80 -25.20 9.79 12.19
CA ILE A 80 -24.46 9.14 13.27
C ILE A 80 -24.16 7.70 12.86
N ILE A 81 -22.90 7.28 12.98
CA ILE A 81 -22.50 5.89 12.75
C ILE A 81 -23.02 5.03 13.90
N VAL A 82 -23.87 4.06 13.59
CA VAL A 82 -24.48 3.15 14.58
C VAL A 82 -23.99 1.71 14.47
N GLY A 83 -23.22 1.41 13.43
CA GLY A 83 -22.65 0.08 13.22
C GLY A 83 -21.89 -0.02 11.91
N PHE A 84 -21.49 -1.25 11.60
CA PHE A 84 -20.71 -1.57 10.42
C PHE A 84 -21.19 -2.90 9.83
N LEU A 85 -21.46 -2.95 8.52
CA LEU A 85 -21.68 -4.21 7.81
C LEU A 85 -20.35 -4.81 7.40
N LYS A 86 -20.07 -6.06 7.78
CA LYS A 86 -18.96 -6.81 7.19
C LYS A 86 -19.25 -7.07 5.72
N LYS A 87 -18.24 -6.87 4.88
CA LYS A 87 -18.25 -7.27 3.48
C LYS A 87 -17.46 -8.58 3.39
N ASP A 88 -18.14 -9.64 2.97
CA ASP A 88 -17.59 -10.99 2.82
C ASP A 88 -16.56 -11.06 1.67
#